data_AF-A0A2M7KQ81-F1
#
_entry.id   AF-A0A2M7KQ81-F1
#
_cell.length_a   1.000
_cell.length_b   1.000
_cell.length_c   1.000
_cell.angle_alpha   90.00
_cell.angle_beta   90.00
_cell.angle_gamma   90.00
#
_symmetry.space_group_name_H-M   'P 1'
#
loop_
_entity.id
_entity.type
_entity.pdbx_description
1 polymer ?
#
loop_
_entity_poly.entity_id
_entity_poly.type
_entity_poly.pdbx_seq_one_letter_code
_entity_poly.pdbx_strand_id
1 'polypeptide(L)' 'MTTTIVPNRAVFEEANSVLLEHLSPSKVARFWAEVSAGSGDYVALKRKLFAGETVDSLVEAVRDFENESAA' A
#
# COMPACT_ATOMS: atom_id res chain seq x y z
N MET A 1 3.57 19.91 16.26
CA MET A 1 2.96 18.96 15.31
C MET A 1 2.91 17.60 15.97
N THR A 2 1.72 17.05 16.17
CA THR A 2 1.50 15.71 16.72
C THR A 2 1.21 14.77 15.55
N THR A 3 2.19 13.97 15.15
CA THR A 3 2.01 12.98 14.09
C THR A 3 1.28 11.78 14.67
N THR A 4 0.07 11.50 14.18
CA THR A 4 -0.69 10.30 14.55
C THR A 4 -0.03 9.09 13.89
N ILE A 5 0.61 8.23 14.68
CA ILE A 5 1.20 7.00 14.16
C ILE A 5 0.08 5.97 14.01
N VAL A 6 -0.32 5.69 12.76
CA VAL A 6 -1.22 4.57 12.47
C VAL A 6 -0.45 3.27 12.67
N PRO A 7 -0.93 2.33 13.50
CA PRO A 7 -0.23 1.08 13.72
C PRO A 7 -0.24 0.22 12.45
N ASN A 8 0.92 -0.36 12.09
CA ASN A 8 1.09 -1.21 10.89
C ASN A 8 0.04 -2.32 10.76
N ARG A 9 -0.50 -2.80 11.88
CA ARG A 9 -1.55 -3.82 11.90
C ARG A 9 -2.87 -3.31 11.31
N ALA A 10 -3.25 -2.05 11.59
CA ALA A 10 -4.45 -1.45 11.04
C ALA A 10 -4.36 -1.30 9.52
N VAL A 11 -3.20 -0.85 9.03
CA VAL A 11 -2.92 -0.75 7.59
C VAL A 11 -2.99 -2.12 6.90
N PHE A 12 -2.49 -3.17 7.55
CA PHE A 12 -2.57 -4.53 7.01
C PHE A 12 -4.02 -5.05 6.95
N GLU A 13 -4.81 -4.81 7.99
CA GLU A 13 -6.22 -5.22 8.05
C GLU A 13 -7.06 -4.49 6.99
N GLU A 14 -6.82 -3.18 6.81
CA GLU A 14 -7.45 -2.38 5.76
C GLU A 14 -7.08 -2.88 4.36
N ALA A 15 -5.79 -3.06 4.09
CA ALA A 15 -5.32 -3.60 2.81
C ALA A 15 -5.91 -4.98 2.51
N ASN A 16 -6.02 -5.85 3.52
CA ASN A 16 -6.62 -7.17 3.35
C ASN A 16 -8.13 -7.08 3.04
N SER A 17 -8.84 -6.12 3.64
CA SER A 17 -10.25 -5.88 3.34
C SER A 17 -10.45 -5.44 1.88
N VAL A 18 -9.68 -4.46 1.42
CA VAL A 18 -9.73 -3.97 0.02
C VAL A 18 -9.41 -5.08 -0.97
N LEU A 19 -8.40 -5.90 -0.68
CA LEU A 19 -8.04 -7.03 -1.55
C LEU A 19 -9.16 -8.07 -1.63
N LEU A 20 -9.86 -8.35 -0.53
CA LEU A 20 -10.99 -9.29 -0.51
C LEU A 20 -12.25 -8.73 -1.17
N GLU A 21 -12.41 -7.42 -1.24
CA GLU A 21 -13.50 -6.77 -1.97
C GLU A 21 -13.34 -6.93 -3.50
N HIS A 22 -12.10 -6.86 -3.99
CA HIS A 22 -11.83 -6.85 -5.43
C HIS A 22 -11.30 -8.18 -6.00
N LEU A 23 -10.80 -9.08 -5.16
CA LEU A 23 -10.20 -10.35 -5.57
C LEU A 23 -10.84 -11.52 -4.83
N SER A 24 -10.86 -12.69 -5.48
CA SER A 24 -11.26 -13.93 -4.81
C SER A 24 -10.27 -14.27 -3.69
N PRO A 25 -10.72 -14.90 -2.58
CA PRO A 25 -9.85 -15.27 -1.47
C PRO A 25 -8.61 -16.08 -1.88
N SER A 26 -8.74 -16.93 -2.90
CA SER A 26 -7.64 -17.70 -3.48
C SER A 26 -6.55 -16.85 -4.13
N LYS A 27 -6.92 -15.72 -4.75
CA LYS A 27 -5.98 -14.77 -5.35
C LYS A 27 -5.31 -13.92 -4.26
N VAL A 28 -6.06 -13.52 -3.24
CA VAL A 28 -5.54 -12.79 -2.07
C VAL A 28 -4.50 -13.64 -1.32
N ALA A 29 -4.79 -14.92 -1.07
CA ALA A 29 -3.85 -15.84 -0.43
C ALA A 29 -2.54 -16.01 -1.24
N ARG A 30 -2.63 -16.09 -2.57
CA ARG A 30 -1.45 -16.13 -3.45
C ARG A 30 -0.65 -14.82 -3.43
N PHE A 31 -1.34 -13.68 -3.44
CA PHE A 31 -0.69 -12.37 -3.32
C PHE A 31 0.11 -12.27 -2.02
N TRP A 32 -0.48 -12.66 -0.89
CA TRP A 32 0.22 -12.64 0.40
C TRP A 32 1.40 -13.61 0.45
N ALA A 33 1.27 -14.80 -0.15
CA ALA A 33 2.39 -15.74 -0.26
C ALA A 33 3.58 -15.11 -0.99
N GLU A 34 3.36 -14.46 -2.13
CA GLU A 34 4.42 -13.76 -2.89
C GLU A 34 5.01 -12.56 -2.14
N VAL A 35 4.16 -11.74 -1.50
CA VAL A 35 4.61 -10.58 -0.71
C VAL A 35 5.44 -11.03 0.50
N SER A 36 5.01 -12.10 1.19
CA SER A 36 5.71 -12.64 2.37
C SER A 36 7.00 -13.38 2.02
N ALA A 37 7.05 -14.00 0.84
CA ALA A 37 8.22 -14.75 0.37
C ALA A 37 9.38 -13.85 -0.05
N GLY A 38 9.15 -12.55 -0.28
CA GLY A 38 10.17 -11.62 -0.77
C GLY A 38 10.79 -12.03 -2.11
N SER A 39 10.17 -12.98 -2.82
CA SER A 39 10.67 -13.64 -4.03
C SER A 39 10.34 -12.89 -5.31
N GLY A 40 9.48 -11.87 -5.24
CA GLY A 40 9.18 -11.00 -6.36
C GLY A 40 10.23 -9.90 -6.54
N ASP A 41 10.42 -9.43 -7.76
CA ASP A 41 11.19 -8.22 -8.05
C ASP A 41 10.36 -6.99 -7.60
N TYR A 42 10.23 -6.82 -6.28
CA TYR A 42 9.56 -5.69 -5.64
C TYR A 42 10.17 -4.36 -6.12
N VAL A 43 11.46 -4.38 -6.47
CA VAL A 43 12.16 -3.22 -7.03
C VAL A 43 11.62 -2.90 -8.43
N ALA A 44 11.42 -3.90 -9.31
CA ALA A 44 10.80 -3.70 -10.61
C ALA A 44 9.33 -3.27 -10.50
N LEU A 45 8.57 -3.85 -9.56
CA LEU A 45 7.20 -3.45 -9.31
C LEU A 45 7.14 -1.98 -8.84
N LYS A 46 7.98 -1.60 -7.88
CA LYS A 46 8.09 -0.23 -7.39
C LYS A 46 8.47 0.74 -8.50
N ARG A 47 9.45 0.40 -9.35
CA ARG A 47 9.84 1.20 -10.51
C ARG A 47 8.70 1.40 -11.50
N LYS A 48 7.84 0.39 -11.68
CA LYS A 48 6.67 0.47 -12.56
C LYS A 48 5.56 1.33 -11.97
N LEU A 49 5.24 1.10 -10.69
CA LEU A 49 4.13 1.79 -10.00
C LEU A 49 4.39 3.29 -9.83
N PHE A 50 5.64 3.66 -9.60
CA PHE A 50 6.05 5.05 -9.35
C PHE A 50 6.93 5.58 -10.49
N ALA A 51 6.70 5.10 -11.72
CA ALA A 51 7.44 5.54 -12.88
C ALA A 51 7.14 7.03 -13.15
N GLY A 52 8.18 7.88 -13.15
CA GLY A 52 8.03 9.32 -13.35
C GLY A 52 7.69 10.10 -12.08
N GLU A 53 7.46 9.41 -10.96
CA GLU A 53 7.26 10.04 -9.66
C GLU A 53 8.60 10.36 -8.99
N THR A 54 8.63 11.49 -8.29
CA THR A 54 9.75 11.92 -7.44
C THR A 54 9.40 11.67 -5.98
N VAL A 55 10.40 11.71 -5.10
CA VAL A 55 10.12 11.62 -3.65
C VAL A 55 9.17 12.73 -3.21
N ASP A 56 9.36 13.95 -3.73
CA ASP A 56 8.53 15.10 -3.38
C ASP A 56 7.08 14.92 -3.85
N SER A 57 6.85 14.43 -5.07
CA SER A 57 5.48 14.19 -5.58
C SER A 57 4.78 13.05 -4.84
N LEU A 58 5.49 12.01 -4.43
CA LEU A 58 4.94 10.94 -3.60
C LEU A 58 4.57 11.43 -2.20
N VAL A 59 5.39 12.32 -1.61
CA VAL A 59 5.09 12.91 -0.30
C VAL A 59 3.84 13.78 -0.37
N GLU A 60 3.68 14.60 -1.41
CA GLU A 60 2.46 15.39 -1.61
C GLU A 60 1.24 14.50 -1.83
N ALA A 61 1.34 13.46 -2.67
CA ALA A 61 0.23 12.52 -2.88
C ALA A 61 -0.23 11.81 -1.60
N VAL A 62 0.71 11.46 -0.72
CA VAL A 62 0.39 10.89 0.60
C VAL A 62 -0.32 11.91 1.50
N ARG A 63 0.15 13.16 1.52
CA ARG A 63 -0.48 14.23 2.30
C ARG A 63 -1.89 14.54 1.84
N ASP A 64 -2.12 14.59 0.53
CA ASP A 64 -3.44 14.83 -0.04
C ASP A 64 -4.42 13.72 0.37
N PHE A 65 -3.99 12.46 0.25
CA PHE A 65 -4.79 11.32 0.67
C PHE A 65 -5.12 11.33 2.17
N GLU A 66 -4.14 11.64 3.03
CA GLU A 66 -4.34 11.75 4.49
C GLU A 66 -5.29 12.89 4.87
N ASN A 67 -5.24 14.02 4.15
CA ASN A 67 -6.15 15.14 4.40
C ASN A 67 -7.58 14.87 3.91
N GLU A 68 -7.72 14.15 2.80
CA GLU A 68 -9.03 13.79 2.23
C GLU A 68 -9.74 12.70 3.08
N SER A 69 -8.97 11.83 3.74
CA SER A 69 -9.50 10.81 4.66
C SER A 69 -9.73 11.33 6.10
N ALA A 70 -9.29 12.55 6.42
CA ALA A 70 -9.54 13.23 7.69
C ALA A 70 -10.71 14.23 7.66
N ALA A 71 -11.34 14.45 6.50
CA ALA A 71 -12.49 15.34 6.29
C ALA A 71 -13.82 14.58 6.34
#